data_AF-A0A1B9KY02-F1
#
_entry.id   AF-A0A1B9KY02-F1
#
_cell.length_a   1.000
_cell.length_b   1.000
_cell.length_c   1.000
_cell.angle_alpha   90.00
_cell.angle_beta   90.00
_cell.angle_gamma   90.00
#
_symmetry.space_group_name_H-M   'P 1'
#
loop_
_entity.id
_entity.type
_entity.pdbx_description
1 polymer ?
#
loop_
_entity_poly.entity_id
_entity_poly.type
_entity_poly.pdbx_seq_one_letter_code
_entity_poly.pdbx_strand_id
1 'polypeptide(L)'
;MEWTGNMYGFYTDKSVDDVWFSLIKKLSSINYKYEQSSFRDEEFLFCYKNDEMRDYHENHGYNLDLQGEGCFLIEAKSTQLNGIATLFEFDNAS
;
A
#
# COMPACT_ATOMS: atom_id res chain seq x y z
N MET A 1 18.89 8.09 1.97
CA MET A 1 18.21 7.27 2.99
C MET A 1 17.92 5.94 2.31
N GLU A 2 18.44 4.83 2.83
CA GLU A 2 18.08 3.51 2.32
C GLU A 2 16.65 3.18 2.76
N TRP A 3 15.84 2.71 1.84
CA TRP A 3 14.47 2.30 2.13
C TRP A 3 14.49 0.95 2.86
N THR A 4 13.91 0.89 4.04
CA THR A 4 13.95 -0.28 4.97
C THR A 4 12.67 -1.11 4.94
N GLY A 5 11.71 -0.81 4.05
CA GLY A 5 10.40 -1.46 3.98
C GLY A 5 10.35 -2.69 3.08
N ASN A 6 9.18 -3.35 3.05
CA ASN A 6 8.80 -4.32 2.01
C ASN A 6 7.49 -3.86 1.38
N MET A 7 7.38 -3.95 0.05
CA MET A 7 6.21 -3.49 -0.70
C MET A 7 5.43 -4.70 -1.19
N TYR A 8 4.14 -4.76 -0.83
CA TYR A 8 3.22 -5.81 -1.28
C TYR A 8 2.09 -5.13 -2.07
N GLY A 9 1.93 -5.51 -3.33
CA GLY A 9 0.91 -4.94 -4.23
C GLY A 9 -0.08 -5.99 -4.71
N PHE A 10 -1.30 -5.56 -4.98
CA PHE A 10 -2.33 -6.37 -5.64
C PHE A 10 -3.18 -5.48 -6.55
N TYR A 11 -3.89 -6.09 -7.49
CA TYR A 11 -4.87 -5.41 -8.35
C TYR A 11 -6.28 -5.80 -7.95
N THR A 12 -7.21 -4.87 -8.10
CA THR A 12 -8.64 -5.10 -7.92
C THR A 12 -9.42 -4.27 -8.93
N ASP A 13 -10.60 -4.75 -9.31
CA ASP A 13 -11.60 -4.06 -10.12
C ASP A 13 -12.55 -3.20 -9.27
N LYS A 14 -12.40 -3.22 -7.94
CA LYS A 14 -13.18 -2.41 -7.01
C LYS A 14 -12.87 -0.93 -7.16
N SER A 15 -13.85 -0.09 -6.84
CA SER A 15 -13.64 1.35 -6.74
C SER A 15 -12.63 1.67 -5.63
N VAL A 16 -11.87 2.74 -5.81
CA VAL A 16 -10.92 3.24 -4.79
C VAL A 16 -11.63 3.54 -3.47
N ASP A 17 -12.84 4.11 -3.54
CA ASP A 17 -13.65 4.44 -2.36
C ASP A 17 -14.04 3.19 -1.55
N ASP A 18 -14.46 2.10 -2.22
CA ASP A 18 -14.81 0.84 -1.55
C ASP A 18 -13.60 0.20 -0.86
N VAL A 19 -12.44 0.28 -1.53
CA VAL A 19 -11.17 -0.22 -1.00
C VAL A 19 -10.77 0.58 0.24
N TRP A 20 -10.83 1.92 0.17
CA TRP A 20 -10.50 2.78 1.31
C TRP A 20 -11.42 2.58 2.49
N PHE A 21 -12.74 2.51 2.26
CA PHE A 21 -13.70 2.24 3.32
C PHE A 21 -13.39 0.92 4.04
N SER A 22 -13.09 -0.14 3.27
CA SER A 22 -12.77 -1.46 3.83
C SER A 22 -11.46 -1.46 4.62
N LEU A 23 -10.43 -0.79 4.11
CA LEU A 23 -9.13 -0.67 4.76
C LEU A 23 -9.23 0.13 6.06
N ILE A 24 -9.84 1.31 6.03
CA ILE A 24 -10.02 2.18 7.21
C ILE A 24 -10.77 1.42 8.32
N LYS A 25 -11.85 0.72 7.97
CA LYS A 25 -12.59 -0.12 8.93
C LYS A 25 -11.68 -1.18 9.55
N LYS A 26 -10.78 -1.79 8.77
CA LYS A 26 -9.81 -2.77 9.28
C LYS A 26 -8.75 -2.12 10.16
N LEU A 27 -8.20 -0.97 9.78
CA LEU A 27 -7.23 -0.20 10.56
C LEU A 27 -7.77 0.14 11.95
N SER A 28 -9.01 0.63 12.03
CA SER A 28 -9.66 0.92 13.31
C SER A 28 -9.79 -0.32 14.19
N SER A 29 -10.05 -1.50 13.61
CA SER A 29 -10.16 -2.76 14.37
C SER A 29 -8.83 -3.23 14.99
N ILE A 30 -7.71 -2.74 14.50
CA ILE A 30 -6.35 -3.05 15.01
C ILE A 30 -5.70 -1.85 15.70
N ASN A 31 -6.50 -0.83 16.05
CA ASN A 31 -6.09 0.38 16.77
C ASN A 31 -5.02 1.21 16.04
N TYR A 32 -5.10 1.28 14.70
CA TYR A 32 -4.31 2.20 13.90
C TYR A 32 -5.12 3.46 13.57
N LYS A 33 -4.46 4.61 13.71
CA LYS A 33 -4.84 5.90 13.13
C LYS A 33 -4.29 5.99 11.70
N TYR A 34 -4.76 6.97 10.95
CA TYR A 34 -4.25 7.23 9.62
C TYR A 34 -4.25 8.72 9.27
N GLU A 35 -3.36 9.09 8.36
CA GLU A 35 -3.32 10.38 7.67
C GLU A 35 -3.47 10.12 6.17
N GLN A 36 -4.45 10.79 5.55
CA GLN A 36 -4.70 10.67 4.12
C GLN A 36 -4.03 11.83 3.39
N SER A 37 -3.37 11.53 2.28
CA SER A 37 -2.81 12.53 1.37
C SER A 37 -2.91 12.07 -0.08
N SER A 38 -2.81 13.03 -1.00
CA SER A 38 -2.83 12.75 -2.44
C SER A 38 -1.73 13.51 -3.15
N PHE A 39 -1.10 12.85 -4.12
CA PHE A 39 -0.03 13.44 -4.92
C PHE A 39 0.00 12.81 -6.32
N ARG A 40 -0.07 13.62 -7.38
CA ARG A 40 -0.01 13.17 -8.79
C ARG A 40 -0.96 12.00 -9.11
N ASP A 41 -2.23 12.14 -8.73
CA ASP A 41 -3.30 11.16 -8.94
C ASP A 41 -3.11 9.82 -8.20
N GLU A 42 -2.19 9.78 -7.24
CA GLU A 42 -1.99 8.68 -6.30
C GLU A 42 -2.54 9.09 -4.94
N GLU A 43 -3.25 8.17 -4.29
CA GLU A 43 -3.84 8.35 -2.97
C GLU A 43 -3.04 7.53 -1.96
N PHE A 44 -2.78 8.13 -0.80
CA PHE A 44 -1.92 7.57 0.24
C PHE A 44 -2.64 7.54 1.59
N LEU A 45 -2.46 6.46 2.34
CA LEU A 45 -2.83 6.35 3.75
C LEU A 45 -1.60 5.99 4.58
N PHE A 46 -1.06 6.97 5.30
CA PHE A 46 -0.02 6.72 6.29
C PHE A 46 -0.66 6.26 7.60
N CYS A 47 -0.30 5.07 8.07
CA CYS A 47 -0.95 4.39 9.18
C CYS A 47 0.01 4.24 10.37
N TYR A 48 -0.42 4.65 11.56
CA TYR A 48 0.36 4.60 12.80
C TYR A 48 -0.53 4.36 14.02
N LYS A 49 0.03 3.82 15.12
CA LYS A 49 -0.76 3.54 16.34
C LYS A 49 -0.89 4.73 17.29
N ASN A 50 0.19 5.50 17.45
CA ASN A 50 0.28 6.61 18.37
C ASN A 50 1.21 7.69 17.83
N ASP A 51 1.20 8.85 18.48
CA ASP A 51 1.90 10.04 17.98
C ASP A 51 3.42 9.87 18.10
N GLU A 52 3.90 9.09 19.08
CA GLU A 52 5.31 8.69 19.21
C GLU A 52 5.80 7.93 17.97
N MET A 53 5.03 6.97 17.47
CA MET A 53 5.36 6.21 16.25
C MET A 53 5.38 7.09 15.01
N ARG A 54 4.44 8.03 14.89
CA ARG A 54 4.41 9.01 13.80
C ARG A 54 5.65 9.89 13.83
N ASP A 55 5.97 10.47 14.98
CA ASP A 55 7.08 11.42 15.12
C ASP A 55 8.45 10.71 15.00
N TYR A 56 8.53 9.44 15.43
CA TYR A 56 9.72 8.62 15.25
C TYR A 56 9.99 8.30 13.77
N HIS A 57 8.92 8.04 12.98
CA HIS A 57 9.01 7.80 11.54
C HIS A 57 9.67 8.96 10.79
N GLU A 58 9.33 10.21 11.12
CA GLU A 58 9.91 11.40 10.48
C GLU A 58 11.44 11.45 10.56
N ASN A 59 12.01 10.87 11.61
CA ASN A 59 13.45 10.91 11.87
C ASN A 59 14.17 9.60 11.46
N HIS A 60 13.48 8.47 11.47
CA HIS A 60 14.08 7.13 11.32
C HIS A 60 13.49 6.29 10.18
N GLY A 61 12.48 6.79 9.47
CA GLY A 61 11.78 6.06 8.42
C GLY A 61 10.94 4.90 8.96
N TYR A 62 10.63 3.91 8.12
CA TYR A 62 9.89 2.71 8.53
C TYR A 62 10.78 1.77 9.35
N ASN A 63 10.33 1.42 10.54
CA ASN A 63 11.07 0.55 11.46
C ASN A 63 10.12 -0.13 12.46
N LEU A 64 10.67 -1.03 13.28
CA LEU A 64 9.96 -1.77 14.32
C LEU A 64 10.59 -1.54 15.70
N ASP A 65 11.37 -0.47 15.87
CA ASP A 65 12.17 -0.23 17.08
C ASP A 65 11.28 0.06 18.31
N LEU A 66 10.04 0.50 18.06
CA LEU A 66 9.02 0.73 19.07
C LEU A 66 8.29 -0.58 19.41
N GLN A 67 8.93 -1.43 20.22
CA GLN A 67 8.36 -2.66 20.77
C GLN A 67 7.93 -3.70 19.71
N GLY A 68 8.58 -3.70 18.54
CA GLY A 68 8.21 -4.58 17.43
C GLY A 68 7.00 -4.10 16.64
N GLU A 69 6.48 -2.90 16.93
CA GLU A 69 5.37 -2.27 16.21
C GLU A 69 5.91 -1.21 15.24
N GLY A 70 5.26 -1.08 14.08
CA GLY A 70 5.68 -0.14 13.05
C GLY A 70 4.51 0.58 12.40
N CYS A 71 4.82 1.72 11.80
CA CYS A 71 3.95 2.39 10.85
C CYS A 71 4.06 1.75 9.46
N PHE A 72 3.09 2.01 8.61
CA PHE A 72 3.10 1.57 7.22
C PHE A 72 2.31 2.54 6.35
N LEU A 73 2.52 2.45 5.03
CA LEU A 73 1.85 3.26 4.04
C LEU A 73 1.06 2.35 3.09
N ILE A 74 -0.16 2.75 2.78
CA ILE A 74 -0.93 2.16 1.68
C ILE A 74 -0.98 3.19 0.56
N GLU A 75 -0.59 2.77 -0.63
CA GLU A 75 -0.69 3.55 -1.86
C GLU A 75 -1.77 2.93 -2.75
N ALA A 76 -2.65 3.75 -3.31
CA ALA A 76 -3.62 3.33 -4.31
C ALA A 76 -3.52 4.21 -5.55
N LYS A 77 -3.58 3.55 -6.70
CA LYS A 77 -3.52 4.17 -8.02
C LYS A 77 -4.45 3.46 -8.99
N SER A 78 -5.23 4.24 -9.73
CA SER A 78 -5.97 3.73 -10.88
C SER A 78 -5.01 3.40 -12.02
N THR A 79 -5.08 2.18 -12.54
CA THR A 79 -4.25 1.74 -13.68
C THR A 79 -5.05 0.94 -14.69
N GLN A 80 -4.60 0.94 -15.94
CA GLN A 80 -5.16 0.10 -17.00
C GLN A 80 -4.22 -1.07 -17.27
N LEU A 81 -4.70 -2.29 -17.05
CA LEU A 81 -3.98 -3.52 -17.39
C LEU A 81 -4.26 -3.88 -18.86
N ASN A 82 -3.58 -3.21 -19.78
CA ASN A 82 -3.62 -3.54 -21.21
C ASN A 82 -2.75 -4.78 -21.47
N GLY A 83 -3.24 -5.96 -21.09
CA GLY A 83 -2.59 -7.22 -21.40
C GLY A 83 -2.74 -7.57 -22.89
N ILE A 84 -1.67 -7.40 -23.68
CA ILE A 84 -1.62 -7.97 -25.03
C ILE A 84 -1.40 -9.47 -24.86
N ALA A 85 -2.44 -10.27 -25.06
CA ALA A 85 -2.32 -11.72 -25.15
C ALA A 85 -1.83 -12.08 -26.56
N THR A 86 -0.60 -12.58 -26.66
CA THR A 86 -0.07 -13.15 -27.91
C THR A 86 -0.22 -14.66 -27.87
N LEU A 87 -1.07 -15.21 -28.74
CA LEU A 87 -1.16 -16.64 -28.97
C LEU A 87 0.04 -17.09 -29.81
N PHE A 88 0.83 -18.03 -29.29
CA PHE A 88 1.84 -18.75 -30.07
C PHE A 88 1.34 -20.17 -30.31
N GLU A 89 1.01 -20.49 -31.55
CA GLU A 89 0.79 -21.87 -31.97
C GLU A 89 2.14 -22.46 -32.37
N PHE A 90 2.55 -23.55 -31.72
CA PHE A 90 3.70 -24.31 -32.14
C PHE A 90 3.24 -25.30 -33.21
N ASP A 91 3.66 -25.09 -34.46
CA ASP A 91 3.58 -26.15 -35.45
C ASP A 91 4.47 -27.30 -34.97
N ASN A 92 3.85 -28.44 -34.67
CA ASN A 92 4.57 -29.67 -34.38
C ASN A 92 5.44 -30.00 -35.59
N ALA A 93 6.74 -29.68 -35.51
CA ALA A 93 7.74 -30.13 -36.45
C ALA A 93 7.85 -31.66 -36.33
N SER A 94 7.10 -32.36 -37.17
CA SER A 94 7.24 -33.78 -37.47
C SER A 94 8.28 -34.01 -38.56
#